data_AF-A0A1I4IQ84-F1
#
_entry.id   AF-A0A1I4IQ84-F1
#
_cell.length_a   1.000
_cell.length_b   1.000
_cell.length_c   1.000
_cell.angle_alpha   90.00
_cell.angle_beta   90.00
_cell.angle_gamma   90.00
#
_symmetry.space_group_name_H-M   'P 1'
#
loop_
_entity.id
_entity.type
_entity.pdbx_description
1 polymer ?
#
loop_
_entity_poly.entity_id
_entity_poly.type
_entity_poly.pdbx_seq_one_letter_code
_entity_poly.pdbx_strand_id
1 'polypeptide(L)'
;MIKKRLLWITFLMVTFFSINFVSGQQAPYQITSQPILAKDGATIPAEEREMIRALVPFFTAITNKDVKTIKSMNPGLRYLSDEQLRANFVSLKSYTLQGLENVTYDGEKLKATAVYSAEIIKPGTIGTNIAPYQSNIGLVREGDTWIISEWEQIKGDSDDMKYFMDIFSRSDKAEKRYGVKDLAKWDGL
;
A
#
# COMPACT_ATOMS: atom_id res chain seq x y z
N MET A 1 -47.04 -52.25 47.66
CA MET A 1 -47.36 -50.86 47.31
C MET A 1 -46.72 -49.93 48.34
N ILE A 2 -45.45 -49.55 48.18
CA ILE A 2 -44.76 -48.56 49.03
C ILE A 2 -43.87 -47.69 48.14
N LYS A 3 -44.02 -46.38 48.34
CA LYS A 3 -43.48 -45.28 47.54
C LYS A 3 -41.97 -45.09 47.74
N LYS A 4 -41.34 -44.68 46.64
CA LYS A 4 -39.96 -44.21 46.47
C LYS A 4 -39.55 -43.15 47.51
N ARG A 5 -38.28 -43.17 47.92
CA ARG A 5 -37.50 -41.97 48.20
C ARG A 5 -36.16 -42.03 47.47
N LEU A 6 -35.96 -41.01 46.65
CA LEU A 6 -34.83 -40.74 45.78
C LEU A 6 -33.80 -39.95 46.59
N LEU A 7 -32.56 -40.43 46.70
CA LEU A 7 -31.44 -39.67 47.26
C LEU A 7 -30.63 -39.09 46.09
N TRP A 8 -30.56 -37.77 46.02
CA TRP A 8 -29.77 -37.02 45.04
C TRP A 8 -28.30 -37.01 45.47
N ILE A 9 -27.41 -37.53 44.64
CA ILE A 9 -25.97 -37.24 44.70
C ILE A 9 -25.64 -36.49 43.41
N THR A 10 -25.44 -35.18 43.53
CA THR A 10 -24.88 -34.33 42.48
C THR A 10 -23.38 -34.59 42.39
N PHE A 11 -22.94 -35.21 41.29
CA PHE A 11 -21.52 -35.26 40.91
C PHE A 11 -21.28 -34.20 39.83
N LEU A 12 -20.58 -33.14 40.21
CA LEU A 12 -20.17 -32.04 39.32
C LEU A 12 -19.00 -32.54 38.45
N MET A 13 -19.27 -32.89 37.19
CA MET A 13 -18.20 -33.11 36.21
C MET A 13 -17.78 -31.76 35.62
N VAL A 14 -16.59 -31.30 36.01
CA VAL A 14 -15.87 -30.23 35.32
C VAL A 14 -15.32 -30.82 34.03
N THR A 15 -15.96 -30.56 32.90
CA THR A 15 -15.37 -30.80 31.58
C THR A 15 -14.39 -29.67 31.28
N PHE A 16 -13.09 -29.97 31.39
CA PHE A 16 -12.05 -29.17 30.76
C PHE A 16 -12.25 -29.21 29.24
N PHE A 17 -12.84 -28.16 28.67
CA PHE A 17 -12.70 -27.92 27.24
C PHE A 17 -11.25 -27.47 27.01
N SER A 18 -10.42 -28.38 26.51
CA SER A 18 -9.17 -28.02 25.84
C SER A 18 -9.52 -27.16 24.64
N ILE A 19 -9.41 -25.85 24.78
CA ILE A 19 -9.45 -24.92 23.66
C ILE A 19 -8.17 -25.21 22.87
N ASN A 20 -8.29 -26.03 21.82
CA ASN A 20 -7.27 -26.07 20.78
C ASN A 20 -7.25 -24.67 20.16
N PHE A 21 -6.30 -23.83 20.59
CA PHE A 21 -5.87 -22.68 19.83
C PHE A 21 -5.19 -23.23 18.57
N VAL A 22 -6.00 -23.61 17.58
CA VAL A 22 -5.54 -23.65 16.20
C VAL A 22 -5.33 -22.19 15.85
N SER A 23 -4.06 -21.74 15.88
CA SER A 23 -3.68 -20.56 15.13
C SER A 23 -4.03 -20.87 13.67
N GLY A 24 -5.21 -20.43 13.23
CA GLY A 24 -5.60 -20.51 11.84
C GLY A 24 -4.64 -19.63 11.07
N GLN A 25 -3.53 -20.20 10.60
CA GLN A 25 -2.67 -19.57 9.63
C GLN A 25 -3.56 -19.40 8.40
N GLN A 26 -4.05 -18.17 8.21
CA GLN A 26 -4.92 -17.83 7.11
C GLN A 26 -4.18 -18.19 5.82
N ALA A 27 -4.82 -18.99 4.95
CA ALA A 27 -4.16 -19.44 3.73
C ALA A 27 -3.66 -18.22 2.93
N PRO A 28 -2.48 -18.32 2.28
CA PRO A 28 -1.93 -17.25 1.46
C PRO A 28 -2.99 -16.72 0.50
N TYR A 29 -3.11 -15.39 0.41
CA TYR A 29 -4.09 -14.78 -0.49
C TYR A 29 -3.70 -15.09 -1.94
N GLN A 30 -4.68 -15.41 -2.79
CA GLN A 30 -4.42 -15.62 -4.20
C GLN A 30 -4.78 -14.34 -4.97
N ILE A 31 -3.79 -13.77 -5.66
CA ILE A 31 -4.01 -12.61 -6.53
C ILE A 31 -4.93 -12.99 -7.67
N THR A 32 -6.00 -12.20 -7.85
CA THR A 32 -7.04 -12.44 -8.85
C THR A 32 -6.85 -11.62 -10.13
N SER A 33 -6.02 -10.57 -10.08
CA SER A 33 -5.66 -9.79 -11.27
C SER A 33 -5.06 -10.68 -12.34
N GLN A 34 -5.38 -10.37 -13.60
CA GLN A 34 -4.77 -11.04 -14.75
C GLN A 34 -3.60 -10.20 -15.27
N PRO A 35 -2.51 -10.80 -15.75
CA PRO A 35 -1.44 -10.05 -16.40
C PRO A 35 -1.96 -9.34 -17.66
N ILE A 36 -1.37 -8.20 -18.02
CA ILE A 36 -1.74 -7.44 -19.22
C ILE A 36 -0.51 -7.03 -20.02
N LEU A 37 -0.69 -6.77 -21.31
CA LEU A 37 0.37 -6.26 -22.17
C LEU A 37 0.58 -4.76 -21.93
N ALA A 38 1.82 -4.37 -21.68
CA ALA A 38 2.26 -3.00 -21.55
C ALA A 38 2.34 -2.31 -22.93
N LYS A 39 2.47 -0.98 -22.94
CA LYS A 39 2.64 -0.21 -24.19
C LYS A 39 4.01 -0.41 -24.83
N ASP A 40 5.02 -0.77 -24.04
CA ASP A 40 6.35 -1.14 -24.53
C ASP A 40 6.44 -2.59 -25.06
N GLY A 41 5.32 -3.35 -25.01
CA GLY A 41 5.23 -4.73 -25.45
C GLY A 41 5.64 -5.77 -24.40
N ALA A 42 6.11 -5.36 -23.22
CA ALA A 42 6.36 -6.28 -22.12
C ALA A 42 5.07 -6.69 -21.39
N THR A 43 5.11 -7.76 -20.61
CA THR A 43 3.99 -8.11 -19.73
C THR A 43 4.07 -7.34 -18.41
N ILE A 44 2.94 -6.81 -17.96
CA ILE A 44 2.72 -6.32 -16.60
C ILE A 44 2.09 -7.47 -15.79
N PRO A 45 2.82 -8.05 -14.81
CA PRO A 45 2.34 -9.15 -14.00
C PRO A 45 1.13 -8.78 -13.13
N ALA A 46 0.41 -9.80 -12.65
CA ALA A 46 -0.76 -9.60 -11.81
C ALA A 46 -0.44 -8.87 -10.50
N GLU A 47 0.73 -9.17 -9.91
CA GLU A 47 1.27 -8.55 -8.69
C GLU A 47 1.50 -7.05 -8.89
N GLU A 48 2.07 -6.67 -10.02
CA GLU A 48 2.32 -5.27 -10.38
C GLU A 48 0.97 -4.53 -10.49
N ARG A 49 -0.04 -5.13 -11.11
CA ARG A 49 -1.38 -4.55 -11.19
C ARG A 49 -2.04 -4.38 -9.82
N GLU A 50 -1.97 -5.39 -8.95
CA GLU A 50 -2.49 -5.30 -7.58
C GLU A 50 -1.82 -4.18 -6.79
N MET A 51 -0.49 -4.06 -6.91
CA MET A 51 0.26 -3.00 -6.26
C MET A 51 -0.16 -1.62 -6.77
N ILE A 52 -0.36 -1.44 -8.08
CA ILE A 52 -0.84 -0.18 -8.66
C ILE A 52 -2.25 0.13 -8.18
N ARG A 53 -3.18 -0.84 -8.21
CA ARG A 53 -4.56 -0.71 -7.72
C ARG A 53 -4.62 -0.30 -6.25
N ALA A 54 -3.69 -0.80 -5.44
CA ALA A 54 -3.60 -0.45 -4.03
C ALA A 54 -2.95 0.92 -3.79
N LEU A 55 -1.94 1.31 -4.58
CA LEU A 55 -1.20 2.55 -4.33
C LEU A 55 -1.85 3.79 -4.97
N VAL A 56 -2.44 3.68 -6.15
CA VAL A 56 -3.09 4.83 -6.82
C VAL A 56 -4.07 5.55 -5.90
N PRO A 57 -5.01 4.88 -5.19
CA PRO A 57 -5.93 5.55 -4.27
C PRO A 57 -5.21 6.26 -3.11
N PHE A 58 -4.10 5.72 -2.61
CA PHE A 58 -3.31 6.35 -1.56
C PHE A 58 -2.66 7.66 -2.04
N PHE A 59 -2.05 7.64 -3.23
CA PHE A 59 -1.45 8.82 -3.87
C PHE A 59 -2.50 9.90 -4.19
N THR A 60 -3.68 9.48 -4.67
CA THR A 60 -4.83 10.36 -4.86
C THR A 60 -5.31 10.96 -3.53
N ALA A 61 -5.38 10.17 -2.46
CA ALA A 61 -5.80 10.64 -1.15
C ALA A 61 -4.84 11.69 -0.56
N ILE A 62 -3.52 11.50 -0.71
CA ILE A 62 -2.52 12.51 -0.33
C ILE A 62 -2.74 13.81 -1.12
N THR A 63 -2.89 13.71 -2.46
CA THR A 63 -3.12 14.87 -3.33
C THR A 63 -4.38 15.65 -2.92
N ASN A 64 -5.45 14.93 -2.57
CA ASN A 64 -6.73 15.50 -2.14
C ASN A 64 -6.78 15.88 -0.66
N LYS A 65 -5.71 15.63 0.11
CA LYS A 65 -5.67 15.80 1.56
C LYS A 65 -6.79 15.04 2.29
N ASP A 66 -7.19 13.88 1.75
CA ASP A 66 -8.18 12.99 2.35
C ASP A 66 -7.55 12.17 3.48
N VAL A 67 -7.47 12.79 4.66
CA VAL A 67 -6.90 12.21 5.87
C VAL A 67 -7.51 10.86 6.25
N LYS A 68 -8.82 10.69 6.03
CA LYS A 68 -9.52 9.46 6.39
C LYS A 68 -8.98 8.29 5.57
N THR A 69 -8.87 8.48 4.26
CA THR A 69 -8.35 7.46 3.34
C THR A 69 -6.85 7.22 3.55
N ILE A 70 -6.07 8.29 3.79
CA ILE A 70 -4.63 8.15 4.11
C ILE A 70 -4.43 7.24 5.33
N LYS A 71 -5.21 7.44 6.41
CA LYS A 71 -5.12 6.65 7.65
C LYS A 71 -5.64 5.23 7.52
N SER A 72 -6.68 5.00 6.70
CA SER A 72 -7.17 3.65 6.46
C SER A 72 -6.13 2.82 5.72
N MET A 73 -5.48 3.41 4.71
CA MET A 73 -4.52 2.73 3.84
C MET A 73 -3.10 2.66 4.41
N ASN A 74 -2.71 3.60 5.27
CA ASN A 74 -1.41 3.58 5.95
C ASN A 74 -1.61 3.63 7.47
N PRO A 75 -1.72 2.46 8.13
CA PRO A 75 -1.83 2.36 9.58
C PRO A 75 -0.71 3.07 10.33
N GLY A 76 0.48 3.13 9.73
CA GLY A 76 1.63 3.85 10.26
C GLY A 76 1.40 5.35 10.43
N LEU A 77 0.34 5.95 9.87
CA LEU A 77 0.00 7.37 10.03
C LEU A 77 -1.19 7.60 10.98
N ARG A 78 -1.80 6.54 11.53
CA ARG A 78 -2.97 6.64 12.43
C ARG A 78 -2.67 7.37 13.75
N TYR A 79 -1.40 7.37 14.18
CA TYR A 79 -0.97 8.05 15.40
C TYR A 79 -0.98 9.58 15.30
N LEU A 80 -0.95 10.14 14.08
CA LEU A 80 -1.02 11.58 13.85
C LEU A 80 -2.46 12.07 13.95
N SER A 81 -2.68 13.26 14.53
CA SER A 81 -3.98 13.92 14.45
C SER A 81 -4.30 14.33 13.01
N ASP A 82 -5.58 14.58 12.70
CA ASP A 82 -5.98 15.03 11.36
C ASP A 82 -5.34 16.38 10.99
N GLU A 83 -5.18 17.26 11.97
CA GLU A 83 -4.52 18.55 11.81
C GLU A 83 -3.02 18.39 11.52
N GLN A 84 -2.32 17.53 12.27
CA GLN A 84 -0.91 17.22 12.03
C GLN A 84 -0.70 16.63 10.64
N LEU A 85 -1.57 15.71 10.22
CA LEU A 85 -1.45 15.07 8.92
C LEU A 85 -1.68 16.09 7.78
N ARG A 86 -2.69 16.97 7.92
CA ARG A 86 -2.91 18.06 6.94
C ARG A 86 -1.73 19.03 6.90
N ALA A 87 -1.18 19.38 8.06
CA ALA A 87 -0.01 20.25 8.15
C ALA A 87 1.21 19.64 7.43
N ASN A 88 1.44 18.33 7.56
CA ASN A 88 2.53 17.64 6.87
C ASN A 88 2.42 17.70 5.33
N PHE A 89 1.21 17.83 4.80
CA PHE A 89 0.95 17.89 3.36
C PHE A 89 0.54 19.29 2.87
N VAL A 90 0.67 20.34 3.71
CA VAL A 90 0.17 21.69 3.35
C VAL A 90 0.93 22.30 2.17
N SER A 91 2.24 22.06 2.09
CA SER A 91 3.09 22.51 1.00
C SER A 91 3.00 21.60 -0.22
N LEU A 92 2.27 20.49 -0.14
CA LEU A 92 2.16 19.52 -1.21
C LEU A 92 0.95 19.82 -2.09
N LYS A 93 1.20 20.11 -3.37
CA LYS A 93 0.14 20.28 -4.35
C LYS A 93 -0.40 18.92 -4.78
N SER A 94 0.48 18.01 -5.22
CA SER A 94 0.09 16.66 -5.65
C SER A 94 1.23 15.64 -5.51
N TYR A 95 0.85 14.38 -5.40
CA TYR A 95 1.71 13.21 -5.59
C TYR A 95 1.28 12.46 -6.85
N THR A 96 2.26 12.08 -7.67
CA THR A 96 2.06 11.34 -8.91
C THR A 96 2.85 10.05 -8.85
N LEU A 97 2.16 8.91 -8.78
CA LEU A 97 2.79 7.60 -8.94
C LEU A 97 3.10 7.38 -10.42
N GLN A 98 4.38 7.24 -10.76
CA GLN A 98 4.84 7.15 -12.14
C GLN A 98 5.04 5.71 -12.58
N GLY A 99 5.58 4.86 -11.69
CA GLY A 99 5.85 3.47 -12.00
C GLY A 99 6.23 2.62 -10.80
N LEU A 100 6.31 1.32 -11.02
CA LEU A 100 6.79 0.34 -10.04
C LEU A 100 7.93 -0.49 -10.63
N GLU A 101 8.83 -0.89 -9.76
CA GLU A 101 9.97 -1.75 -10.09
C GLU A 101 10.12 -2.87 -9.06
N ASN A 102 10.78 -3.95 -9.46
CA ASN A 102 11.10 -5.09 -8.58
C ASN A 102 9.88 -5.62 -7.81
N VAL A 103 8.73 -5.71 -8.49
CA VAL A 103 7.50 -6.18 -7.85
C VAL A 103 7.62 -7.66 -7.51
N THR A 104 7.31 -8.00 -6.26
CA THR A 104 7.35 -9.37 -5.75
C THR A 104 6.15 -9.66 -4.86
N TYR A 105 5.75 -10.93 -4.81
CA TYR A 105 4.72 -11.44 -3.93
C TYR A 105 5.15 -12.79 -3.36
N ASP A 106 5.13 -12.94 -2.04
CA ASP A 106 5.51 -14.17 -1.34
C ASP A 106 4.30 -14.99 -0.83
N GLY A 107 3.08 -14.58 -1.18
CA GLY A 107 1.83 -15.17 -0.68
C GLY A 107 1.20 -14.41 0.50
N GLU A 108 1.94 -13.49 1.11
CA GLU A 108 1.46 -12.69 2.25
C GLU A 108 1.66 -11.19 2.01
N LYS A 109 2.78 -10.81 1.40
CA LYS A 109 3.22 -9.42 1.26
C LYS A 109 3.57 -9.11 -0.19
N LEU A 110 2.99 -8.03 -0.71
CA LEU A 110 3.44 -7.39 -1.95
C LEU A 110 4.58 -6.43 -1.63
N LYS A 111 5.66 -6.44 -2.41
CA LYS A 111 6.76 -5.48 -2.29
C LYS A 111 7.11 -4.91 -3.65
N ALA A 112 7.43 -3.63 -3.70
CA ALA A 112 7.94 -2.97 -4.89
C ALA A 112 8.81 -1.77 -4.51
N THR A 113 9.64 -1.32 -5.45
CA THR A 113 10.18 0.03 -5.45
C THR A 113 9.24 0.93 -6.25
N ALA A 114 8.60 1.89 -5.60
CA ALA A 114 7.76 2.89 -6.26
C ALA A 114 8.59 4.07 -6.74
N VAL A 115 8.37 4.48 -7.99
CA VAL A 115 8.92 5.71 -8.59
C VAL A 115 7.79 6.73 -8.68
N TYR A 116 7.99 7.90 -8.08
CA TYR A 116 6.94 8.90 -7.98
C TYR A 116 7.51 10.31 -7.89
N SER A 117 6.64 11.31 -8.04
CA SER A 117 7.02 12.70 -7.86
C SER A 117 6.03 13.48 -7.02
N ALA A 118 6.51 14.57 -6.44
CA ALA A 118 5.73 15.52 -5.68
C ALA A 118 5.79 16.90 -6.32
N GLU A 119 4.64 17.49 -6.60
CA GLU A 119 4.56 18.91 -6.92
C GLU A 119 4.44 19.71 -5.61
N ILE A 120 5.38 20.62 -5.36
CA ILE A 120 5.49 21.37 -4.12
C ILE A 120 5.13 22.84 -4.36
N ILE A 121 4.29 23.39 -3.49
CA ILE A 121 3.98 24.81 -3.43
C ILE A 121 5.14 25.50 -2.72
N LYS A 122 5.95 26.24 -3.49
CA LYS A 122 7.07 27.04 -2.98
C LYS A 122 6.81 28.53 -3.23
N PRO A 123 6.35 29.28 -2.20
CA PRO A 123 6.08 30.71 -2.34
C PRO A 123 7.31 31.46 -2.86
N GLY A 124 7.10 32.43 -3.75
CA GLY A 124 8.16 33.26 -4.30
C GLY A 124 9.01 32.59 -5.40
N THR A 125 8.61 31.40 -5.89
CA THR A 125 9.23 30.79 -7.08
C THR A 125 8.33 30.90 -8.30
N ILE A 126 8.94 31.06 -9.47
CA ILE A 126 8.25 31.01 -10.76
C ILE A 126 8.37 29.58 -11.29
N GLY A 127 7.24 29.00 -11.70
CA GLY A 127 7.19 27.67 -12.32
C GLY A 127 6.77 26.53 -11.37
N THR A 128 6.75 25.32 -11.92
CA THR A 128 6.36 24.09 -11.21
C THR A 128 7.57 23.50 -10.51
N ASN A 129 7.47 23.30 -9.19
CA ASN A 129 8.52 22.64 -8.42
C ASN A 129 8.18 21.16 -8.26
N ILE A 130 8.86 20.30 -9.01
CA ILE A 130 8.66 18.85 -8.96
C ILE A 130 9.86 18.21 -8.28
N ALA A 131 9.62 17.48 -7.19
CA ALA A 131 10.62 16.67 -6.51
C ALA A 131 10.43 15.19 -6.88
N PRO A 132 11.38 14.56 -7.59
CA PRO A 132 11.33 13.14 -7.87
C PRO A 132 11.75 12.31 -6.64
N TYR A 133 11.08 11.18 -6.43
CA TYR A 133 11.29 10.30 -5.30
C TYR A 133 11.22 8.83 -5.69
N GLN A 134 11.78 8.01 -4.82
CA GLN A 134 11.63 6.56 -4.85
C GLN A 134 11.49 6.02 -3.42
N SER A 135 10.72 4.94 -3.27
CA SER A 135 10.54 4.29 -1.97
C SER A 135 10.35 2.79 -2.13
N ASN A 136 10.93 2.02 -1.22
CA ASN A 136 10.53 0.63 -1.01
C ASN A 136 9.18 0.64 -0.28
N ILE A 137 8.19 -0.02 -0.87
CA ILE A 137 6.86 -0.12 -0.32
C ILE A 137 6.50 -1.58 -0.14
N GLY A 138 5.96 -1.91 1.02
CA GLY A 138 5.39 -3.22 1.32
C GLY A 138 3.91 -3.12 1.66
N LEU A 139 3.08 -3.95 1.03
CA LEU A 139 1.64 -4.05 1.32
C LEU A 139 1.29 -5.41 1.92
N VAL A 140 0.40 -5.40 2.91
CA VAL A 140 -0.21 -6.60 3.48
C VAL A 140 -1.73 -6.53 3.38
N ARG A 141 -2.40 -7.67 3.48
CA ARG A 141 -3.85 -7.75 3.48
C ARG A 141 -4.41 -7.45 4.87
N GLU A 142 -5.34 -6.51 4.96
CA GLU A 142 -6.23 -6.30 6.11
C GLU A 142 -7.67 -6.47 5.61
N GLY A 143 -8.25 -7.65 5.89
CA GLY A 143 -9.54 -8.07 5.34
C GLY A 143 -9.51 -8.10 3.81
N ASP A 144 -10.40 -7.32 3.19
CA ASP A 144 -10.54 -7.26 1.73
C ASP A 144 -9.66 -6.21 1.06
N THR A 145 -8.79 -5.54 1.81
CA THR A 145 -7.98 -4.41 1.32
C THR A 145 -6.48 -4.63 1.49
N TRP A 146 -5.70 -4.03 0.59
CA TRP A 146 -4.26 -3.88 0.76
C TRP A 146 -3.97 -2.61 1.56
N ILE A 147 -3.12 -2.74 2.57
CA ILE A 147 -2.65 -1.62 3.40
C ILE A 147 -1.13 -1.54 3.38
N ILE A 148 -0.60 -0.32 3.52
CA ILE A 148 0.83 -0.04 3.59
C ILE A 148 1.36 -0.54 4.94
N SER A 149 2.20 -1.58 4.87
CA SER A 149 2.93 -2.13 6.02
C SER A 149 4.33 -1.54 6.17
N GLU A 150 4.89 -1.04 5.08
CA GLU A 150 6.26 -0.56 5.00
C GLU A 150 6.35 0.56 3.97
N TRP A 151 7.02 1.64 4.34
CA TRP A 151 7.36 2.74 3.46
C TRP A 151 8.74 3.27 3.84
N GLU A 152 9.75 2.92 3.06
CA GLU A 152 11.11 3.38 3.26
C GLU A 152 11.55 4.18 2.04
N GLN A 153 11.76 5.49 2.22
CA GLN A 153 12.26 6.33 1.16
C GLN A 153 13.73 5.99 0.87
N ILE A 154 14.03 5.66 -0.39
CA ILE A 154 15.40 5.45 -0.82
C ILE A 154 16.02 6.84 -1.03
N LYS A 155 16.80 7.28 -0.04
CA LYS A 155 17.47 8.57 -0.08
C LYS A 155 18.62 8.53 -1.08
N GLY A 156 18.59 9.43 -2.05
CA GLY A 156 19.77 9.81 -2.80
C GLY A 156 20.40 11.08 -2.26
N ASP A 157 21.62 11.33 -2.68
CA ASP A 157 22.24 12.64 -2.48
C ASP A 157 21.55 13.65 -3.40
N SER A 158 20.87 14.63 -2.81
CA SER A 158 20.16 15.69 -3.55
C SER A 158 21.10 16.69 -4.21
N ASP A 159 22.41 16.58 -3.99
CA ASP A 159 23.43 17.34 -4.71
C ASP A 159 24.07 16.52 -5.84
N ASP A 160 23.76 15.22 -5.91
CA ASP A 160 24.27 14.33 -6.95
C ASP A 160 23.38 14.35 -8.20
N MET A 161 23.90 14.95 -9.27
CA MET A 161 23.24 14.95 -10.58
C MET A 161 22.93 13.53 -11.08
N LYS A 162 23.76 12.54 -10.73
CA LYS A 162 23.54 11.14 -11.13
C LYS A 162 22.25 10.59 -10.52
N TYR A 163 21.92 10.96 -9.29
CA TYR A 163 20.67 10.57 -8.64
C TYR A 163 19.46 11.10 -9.41
N PHE A 164 19.45 12.37 -9.80
CA PHE A 164 18.36 12.94 -10.59
C PHE A 164 18.27 12.31 -11.98
N MET A 165 19.40 12.14 -12.66
CA MET A 165 19.43 11.47 -13.96
C MET A 165 18.88 10.04 -13.89
N ASP A 166 19.18 9.29 -12.83
CA ASP A 166 18.64 7.94 -12.62
C ASP A 166 17.12 7.96 -12.46
N ILE A 167 16.58 8.81 -11.57
CA ILE A 167 15.12 8.82 -11.35
C ILE A 167 14.37 9.32 -12.58
N PHE A 168 14.88 10.34 -13.29
CA PHE A 168 14.22 10.79 -14.53
C PHE A 168 14.25 9.69 -15.60
N SER A 169 15.36 8.98 -15.76
CA SER A 169 15.46 7.83 -16.67
C SER A 169 14.44 6.75 -16.32
N ARG A 170 14.22 6.48 -15.03
CA ARG A 170 13.24 5.49 -14.55
C ARG A 170 11.80 5.95 -14.75
N SER A 171 11.51 7.23 -14.52
CA SER A 171 10.22 7.85 -14.87
C SER A 171 9.93 7.74 -16.36
N ASP A 172 10.91 8.00 -17.23
CA ASP A 172 10.74 7.89 -18.69
C ASP A 172 10.52 6.44 -19.14
N LYS A 173 11.20 5.47 -18.50
CA LYS A 173 10.96 4.04 -18.73
C LYS A 173 9.56 3.64 -18.31
N ALA A 174 9.10 4.11 -17.15
CA ALA A 174 7.74 3.86 -16.67
C ALA A 174 6.70 4.43 -17.63
N GLU A 175 6.87 5.68 -18.11
CA GLU A 175 5.97 6.27 -19.09
C GLU A 175 5.89 5.44 -20.37
N LYS A 176 7.03 4.95 -20.89
CA LYS A 176 7.05 4.08 -22.07
C LYS A 176 6.33 2.76 -21.83
N ARG A 177 6.48 2.18 -20.64
CA ARG A 177 5.85 0.91 -20.24
C ARG A 177 4.34 1.06 -20.09
N TYR A 178 3.87 2.04 -19.33
CA TYR A 178 2.43 2.20 -19.02
C TYR A 178 1.67 3.06 -20.04
N GLY A 179 2.37 3.87 -20.83
CA GLY A 179 1.80 4.86 -21.76
C GLY A 179 1.33 6.14 -21.09
N VAL A 180 1.57 6.32 -19.80
CA VAL A 180 1.15 7.49 -19.01
C VAL A 180 2.23 7.88 -18.01
N LYS A 181 2.34 9.17 -17.72
CA LYS A 181 3.21 9.71 -16.65
C LYS A 181 2.62 9.60 -15.25
N ASP A 182 1.32 9.31 -15.17
CA ASP A 182 0.53 9.29 -13.95
C ASP A 182 -0.33 8.03 -13.98
N LEU A 183 0.01 7.07 -13.12
CA LEU A 183 -0.70 5.79 -13.05
C LEU A 183 -2.16 5.93 -12.60
N ALA A 184 -2.58 7.06 -12.04
CA ALA A 184 -3.99 7.33 -11.80
C ALA A 184 -4.81 7.46 -13.11
N LYS A 185 -4.13 7.67 -14.24
CA LYS A 185 -4.74 7.78 -15.59
C LYS A 185 -4.53 6.52 -16.43
N TRP A 186 -3.92 5.49 -15.86
CA TRP A 186 -3.62 4.26 -16.58
C TRP A 186 -4.89 3.41 -16.76
N ASP A 187 -5.09 2.87 -17.96
CA ASP A 187 -6.25 2.06 -18.35
C ASP A 187 -6.18 0.61 -17.84
N GLY A 188 -5.03 0.19 -17.29
CA GLY A 188 -4.80 -1.16 -16.76
C GLY A 188 -5.24 -1.39 -15.31
N LEU A 189 -5.91 -0.42 -14.69
CA LEU A 189 -6.45 -0.49 -13.33
C LEU A 189 -7.59 -1.50 -13.17
#